data_AF-A0A0R2SC29-F1
#
_entry.id   AF-A0A0R2SC29-F1
#
_cell.length_a   1.000
_cell.length_b   1.000
_cell.length_c   1.000
_cell.angle_alpha   90.00
_cell.angle_beta   90.00
_cell.angle_gamma   90.00
#
_symmetry.space_group_name_H-M   'P 1'
#
loop_
_entity.id
_entity.type
_entity.pdbx_description
1 polymer ?
#
loop_
_entity_poly.entity_id
_entity_poly.type
_entity_poly.pdbx_seq_one_letter_code
_entity_poly.pdbx_strand_id
1 'polypeptide(L)'
;MWLGDLEDLPESVRYGFQNLGLSHVLAVSGFHLGLLWGLFVLVQRVVPPALRAGWPLLALGAIWAFVAVVGFSASSVRAAAMLSVVTVSRLWPGSPRGIDVFAVAQVLLLAWEPRMAYQLGFQLSSAAVLGLITANPPDQTANPPEGGVKPKHPRLKAVVDGMRVSFAAQWATTGLSLVTFHTVPLWFLASNLLLVPVLLLIYPYSALAMLGVGLPDPEPLLVALTTWADDPRWVWGDRFPSPEQVVLLTVGSVGGLLALRARRPWRVAVALVFTVWVVGESGPRSLREQRWISVGRGLACVQVRADTAHIFGTKYLINNEFVWNQKLNQYFKSRGVRHIERHVRPYEQLQRERTSP
;
A
#
# COMPACT_ATOMS: atom_id res chain seq x y z
N MET A 1 -2.28 -4.96 -19.48
CA MET A 1 -1.56 -5.27 -18.21
C MET A 1 -0.23 -4.52 -18.01
N TRP A 2 0.68 -4.47 -18.99
CA TRP A 2 2.05 -3.94 -18.81
C TRP A 2 2.19 -2.43 -18.45
N LEU A 3 1.15 -1.63 -18.62
CA LEU A 3 1.17 -0.17 -18.48
C LEU A 3 0.62 0.35 -17.13
N GLY A 4 0.49 -0.51 -16.13
CA GLY A 4 -0.15 -0.13 -14.87
C GLY A 4 -1.67 0.05 -15.00
N ASP A 5 -2.25 -0.49 -16.07
CA ASP A 5 -3.69 -0.55 -16.26
C ASP A 5 -4.26 -1.64 -15.34
N LEU A 6 -4.67 -1.18 -14.15
CA LEU A 6 -5.19 -1.99 -13.06
C LEU A 6 -6.57 -2.56 -13.38
N GLU A 7 -7.26 -2.02 -14.39
CA GLU A 7 -8.63 -2.40 -14.75
C GLU A 7 -8.70 -3.80 -15.35
N ASP A 8 -7.66 -4.25 -16.06
CA ASP A 8 -7.56 -5.59 -16.65
C ASP A 8 -7.01 -6.66 -15.71
N LEU A 9 -6.55 -6.29 -14.51
CA LEU A 9 -6.01 -7.26 -13.54
C LEU A 9 -7.14 -8.13 -12.97
N PRO A 10 -6.99 -9.47 -12.95
CA PRO A 10 -7.93 -10.33 -12.28
C PRO A 10 -8.12 -9.89 -10.82
N GLU A 11 -9.37 -9.86 -10.38
CA GLU A 11 -9.73 -9.40 -9.03
C GLU A 11 -9.01 -10.24 -7.95
N SER A 12 -8.75 -11.52 -8.21
CA SER A 12 -7.94 -12.39 -7.33
C SER A 12 -6.51 -11.87 -7.12
N VAL A 13 -5.85 -11.39 -8.18
CA VAL A 13 -4.51 -10.81 -8.07
C VAL A 13 -4.57 -9.52 -7.25
N ARG A 14 -5.58 -8.67 -7.49
CA ARG A 14 -5.77 -7.42 -6.74
C ARG A 14 -5.96 -7.68 -5.25
N TYR A 15 -6.82 -8.62 -4.87
CA TYR A 15 -7.00 -9.03 -3.47
C TYR A 15 -5.74 -9.66 -2.90
N GLY A 16 -5.05 -10.54 -3.63
CA GLY A 16 -3.80 -11.14 -3.17
C GLY A 16 -2.74 -10.09 -2.82
N PHE A 17 -2.55 -9.07 -3.66
CA PHE A 17 -1.63 -7.97 -3.35
C PHE A 17 -2.11 -7.10 -2.18
N GLN A 18 -3.42 -6.89 -2.00
CA GLN A 18 -3.96 -6.23 -0.81
C GLN A 18 -3.65 -7.02 0.45
N ASN A 19 -3.87 -8.34 0.44
CA ASN A 19 -3.60 -9.24 1.54
C ASN A 19 -2.11 -9.28 1.93
N LEU A 20 -1.22 -9.19 0.94
CA LEU A 20 0.23 -9.12 1.17
C LEU A 20 0.72 -7.73 1.63
N GLY A 21 -0.14 -6.70 1.65
CA GLY A 21 0.27 -5.32 1.93
C GLY A 21 1.05 -4.67 0.79
N LEU A 22 0.93 -5.20 -0.43
CA LEU A 22 1.67 -4.81 -1.63
C LEU A 22 0.81 -4.07 -2.67
N SER A 23 -0.39 -3.60 -2.30
CA SER A 23 -1.25 -2.81 -3.23
C SER A 23 -0.53 -1.61 -3.83
N HIS A 24 0.43 -1.05 -3.09
CA HIS A 24 1.25 0.07 -3.56
C HIS A 24 2.18 -0.29 -4.73
N VAL A 25 2.48 -1.58 -4.95
CA VAL A 25 3.34 -2.10 -6.03
C VAL A 25 2.56 -2.33 -7.32
N LEU A 26 1.25 -2.59 -7.23
CA LEU A 26 0.38 -2.83 -8.38
C LEU A 26 0.16 -1.58 -9.24
N ALA A 27 0.03 -0.42 -8.61
CA ALA A 27 0.14 0.85 -9.31
C ALA A 27 1.62 1.16 -9.55
N VAL A 28 1.97 1.80 -10.66
CA VAL A 28 3.32 2.35 -10.85
C VAL A 28 3.66 3.26 -9.67
N SER A 29 4.42 2.69 -8.75
CA SER A 29 4.69 3.26 -7.44
C SER A 29 5.82 4.29 -7.51
N GLY A 30 5.88 5.17 -6.52
CA GLY A 30 7.00 6.10 -6.37
C GLY A 30 8.36 5.42 -6.19
N PHE A 31 8.38 4.13 -5.81
CA PHE A 31 9.59 3.35 -5.74
C PHE A 31 10.18 3.05 -7.12
N HIS A 32 9.34 2.82 -8.14
CA HIS A 32 9.80 2.65 -9.53
C HIS A 32 10.42 3.93 -10.09
N LEU A 33 9.75 5.06 -9.88
CA LEU A 33 10.29 6.36 -10.28
C LEU A 33 11.57 6.71 -9.51
N GLY A 34 11.64 6.33 -8.23
CA GLY A 34 12.85 6.44 -7.42
C GLY A 34 14.01 5.59 -7.93
N LEU A 35 13.74 4.36 -8.39
CA LEU A 35 14.75 3.48 -9.00
C LEU A 35 15.24 4.06 -10.33
N LEU A 36 14.32 4.52 -11.19
CA LEU A 36 14.64 5.17 -12.46
C LEU A 36 15.50 6.41 -12.22
N TRP A 37 15.13 7.25 -11.24
CA TRP A 37 15.93 8.39 -10.81
C TRP A 37 17.33 7.96 -10.31
N GLY A 38 17.40 6.90 -9.50
CA GLY A 38 18.67 6.33 -9.02
C GLY A 38 19.58 5.88 -10.17
N LEU A 39 19.01 5.27 -11.21
CA LEU A 39 19.73 4.92 -12.43
C LEU A 39 20.26 6.17 -13.15
N PHE A 40 19.44 7.21 -13.29
CA PHE A 40 19.89 8.49 -13.86
C PHE A 40 21.05 9.10 -13.04
N VAL A 41 20.98 9.06 -11.71
CA VAL A 41 22.08 9.54 -10.84
C VAL A 41 23.35 8.71 -11.02
N LEU A 42 23.24 7.40 -11.23
CA LEU A 42 24.39 6.54 -11.50
C LEU A 42 25.03 6.87 -12.87
N VAL A 43 24.22 7.01 -13.91
CA VAL A 43 24.68 7.37 -15.26
C VAL A 43 25.30 8.76 -15.27
N GLN A 44 24.80 9.71 -14.46
CA GLN A 44 25.41 11.04 -14.33
C GLN A 44 26.91 10.99 -14.01
N ARG A 45 27.39 9.95 -13.32
CA ARG A 45 28.81 9.80 -12.95
C ARG A 45 29.72 9.53 -14.15
N VAL A 46 29.19 8.93 -15.22
CA VAL A 46 29.95 8.63 -16.45
C VAL A 46 29.73 9.67 -17.55
N VAL A 47 28.76 10.57 -17.38
CA VAL A 47 28.47 11.66 -18.33
C VAL A 47 29.62 12.70 -18.31
N PRO A 48 30.02 13.24 -19.48
CA PRO A 48 31.04 14.29 -19.57
C PRO A 48 30.71 15.52 -18.71
N PRO A 49 31.71 16.16 -18.05
CA PRO A 49 31.48 17.30 -17.16
C PRO A 49 30.61 18.42 -17.75
N ALA A 50 30.80 18.72 -19.05
CA ALA A 50 30.06 19.74 -19.77
C ALA A 50 28.54 19.51 -19.80
N LEU A 51 28.09 18.26 -19.71
CA LEU A 51 26.66 17.89 -19.77
C LEU A 51 26.06 17.59 -18.39
N ARG A 52 26.88 17.51 -17.33
CA ARG A 52 26.42 17.12 -15.99
C ARG A 52 25.45 18.11 -15.35
N ALA A 53 25.54 19.39 -15.70
CA ALA A 53 24.67 20.43 -15.15
C ALA A 53 23.21 20.28 -15.64
N GLY A 54 23.01 19.91 -16.90
CA GLY A 54 21.68 19.68 -17.49
C GLY A 54 21.10 18.28 -17.23
N TRP A 55 21.93 17.34 -16.80
CA TRP A 55 21.53 15.94 -16.62
C TRP A 55 20.33 15.72 -15.68
N PRO A 56 20.22 16.39 -14.51
CA PRO A 56 19.05 16.23 -13.64
C PRO A 56 17.75 16.69 -14.29
N LEU A 57 17.79 17.73 -15.12
CA LEU A 57 16.60 18.22 -15.85
C LEU A 57 16.18 17.24 -16.96
N LEU A 58 17.15 16.64 -17.64
CA LEU A 58 16.89 15.59 -18.63
C LEU A 58 16.26 14.36 -17.96
N ALA A 59 16.81 13.93 -16.82
CA ALA A 59 16.26 12.83 -16.03
C ALA A 59 14.82 13.13 -15.57
N LEU A 60 14.56 14.37 -15.16
CA LEU A 60 13.22 14.80 -14.76
C LEU A 60 12.24 14.78 -15.95
N GLY A 61 12.67 15.24 -17.12
CA GLY A 61 11.89 15.15 -18.36
C GLY A 61 11.55 13.70 -18.72
N ALA A 62 12.52 12.79 -18.59
CA ALA A 62 12.31 11.36 -18.83
C ALA A 62 11.31 10.73 -17.83
N ILE A 63 11.35 11.14 -16.55
CA ILE A 63 10.36 10.69 -15.55
C ILE A 63 8.95 11.16 -15.94
N TRP A 64 8.76 12.43 -16.29
CA TRP A 64 7.45 12.93 -16.69
C TRP A 64 6.96 12.31 -17.99
N ALA A 65 7.85 12.04 -18.95
CA ALA A 65 7.52 11.27 -20.14
C ALA A 65 7.04 9.85 -19.77
N PHE A 66 7.71 9.18 -18.83
CA PHE A 66 7.27 7.89 -18.33
C PHE A 66 5.90 7.97 -17.61
N VAL A 67 5.67 8.99 -16.78
CA VAL A 67 4.36 9.21 -16.14
C VAL A 67 3.26 9.40 -17.17
N ALA A 68 3.53 10.13 -18.25
CA ALA A 68 2.56 10.33 -19.34
C ALA A 68 2.24 9.01 -20.06
N VAL A 69 3.26 8.19 -20.31
CA VAL A 69 3.12 6.86 -20.92
C VAL A 69 2.27 5.92 -20.08
N VAL A 70 2.39 5.98 -18.76
CA VAL A 70 1.60 5.19 -17.80
C VAL A 70 0.26 5.90 -17.45
N GLY A 71 -0.17 6.88 -18.25
CA GLY A 71 -1.49 7.49 -18.12
C GLY A 71 -1.72 8.34 -16.87
N PHE A 72 -0.66 8.96 -16.31
CA PHE A 72 -0.77 9.90 -15.18
C PHE A 72 -1.47 9.33 -13.94
N SER A 73 -1.25 8.04 -13.62
CA SER A 73 -1.79 7.45 -12.40
C SER A 73 -1.45 8.30 -11.15
N ALA A 74 -2.41 8.47 -10.23
CA ALA A 74 -2.27 9.38 -9.11
C ALA A 74 -1.00 9.14 -8.26
N SER A 75 -0.56 7.89 -8.13
CA SER A 75 0.68 7.52 -7.42
C SER A 75 1.93 8.03 -8.14
N SER A 76 1.97 7.86 -9.47
CA SER A 76 3.10 8.28 -10.30
C SER A 76 3.26 9.81 -10.34
N VAL A 77 2.15 10.55 -10.42
CA VAL A 77 2.15 12.03 -10.38
C VAL A 77 2.70 12.54 -9.06
N ARG A 78 2.29 11.97 -7.91
CA ARG A 78 2.82 12.37 -6.60
C ARG A 78 4.33 12.14 -6.51
N ALA A 79 4.80 11.00 -6.98
CA ALA A 79 6.23 10.68 -6.96
C ALA A 79 7.04 11.58 -7.91
N ALA A 80 6.55 11.85 -9.12
CA ALA A 80 7.18 12.78 -10.06
C ALA A 80 7.20 14.22 -9.52
N ALA A 81 6.14 14.66 -8.84
CA ALA A 81 6.12 15.95 -8.16
C ALA A 81 7.20 16.03 -7.07
N MET A 82 7.33 15.00 -6.22
CA MET A 82 8.41 14.94 -5.21
C MET A 82 9.80 14.98 -5.87
N LEU A 83 10.04 14.21 -6.93
CA LEU A 83 11.31 14.22 -7.67
C LEU A 83 11.58 15.56 -8.36
N SER A 84 10.54 16.25 -8.84
CA SER A 84 10.65 17.59 -9.40
C SER A 84 11.16 18.57 -8.34
N VAL A 85 10.56 18.55 -7.15
CA VAL A 85 10.99 19.40 -6.02
C VAL A 85 12.43 19.07 -5.61
N VAL A 86 12.79 17.78 -5.49
CA VAL A 86 14.18 17.36 -5.24
C VAL A 86 15.13 17.95 -6.28
N THR A 87 14.77 17.85 -7.56
CA THR A 87 15.62 18.32 -8.67
C THR A 87 15.84 19.82 -8.62
N VAL A 88 14.76 20.59 -8.48
CA VAL A 88 14.81 22.06 -8.43
C VAL A 88 15.54 22.53 -7.17
N SER A 89 15.31 21.88 -6.04
CA SER A 89 15.95 22.24 -4.77
C SER A 89 17.48 22.07 -4.78
N ARG A 90 18.01 21.19 -5.64
CA ARG A 90 19.46 21.03 -5.86
C ARG A 90 20.08 22.18 -6.67
N LEU A 91 19.27 23.01 -7.33
CA LEU A 91 19.75 24.21 -8.03
C LEU A 91 20.03 25.37 -7.05
N TRP A 92 19.51 25.29 -5.83
CA TRP A 92 19.74 26.31 -4.80
C TRP A 92 20.95 25.95 -3.92
N PRO A 93 21.72 26.96 -3.44
CA PRO A 93 22.76 26.73 -2.45
C PRO A 93 22.16 26.17 -1.15
N GLY A 94 22.45 24.90 -0.84
CA GLY A 94 22.01 24.22 0.37
C GLY A 94 21.60 22.77 0.11
N SER A 95 21.68 21.92 1.15
CA SER A 95 21.11 20.57 1.10
C SER A 95 19.71 20.61 1.72
N PRO A 96 18.63 20.61 0.91
CA PRO A 96 17.27 20.67 1.42
C PRO A 96 16.99 19.42 2.25
N ARG A 97 16.33 19.58 3.40
CA ARG A 97 15.96 18.43 4.23
C ARG A 97 14.82 17.69 3.54
N GLY A 98 14.78 16.36 3.68
CA GLY A 98 13.72 15.56 3.06
C GLY A 98 12.30 16.00 3.45
N ILE A 99 12.13 16.53 4.66
CA ILE A 99 10.85 17.09 5.14
C ILE A 99 10.45 18.37 4.39
N ASP A 100 11.41 19.22 4.01
CA ASP A 100 11.14 20.47 3.30
C ASP A 100 10.68 20.16 1.87
N VAL A 101 11.38 19.23 1.21
CA VAL A 101 10.99 18.71 -0.12
C VAL A 101 9.58 18.12 -0.07
N PHE A 102 9.29 17.30 0.94
CA PHE A 102 7.97 16.71 1.13
C PHE A 102 6.90 17.79 1.30
N ALA A 103 7.11 18.75 2.20
CA ALA A 103 6.14 19.83 2.46
C ALA A 103 5.84 20.64 1.20
N VAL A 104 6.88 21.06 0.46
CA VAL A 104 6.71 21.79 -0.80
C VAL A 104 5.95 20.96 -1.83
N ALA A 105 6.29 19.68 -1.98
CA ALA A 105 5.58 18.80 -2.92
C ALA A 105 4.09 18.67 -2.58
N GLN A 106 3.74 18.53 -1.29
CA GLN A 106 2.34 18.46 -0.88
C GLN A 106 1.59 19.76 -1.13
N VAL A 107 2.21 20.91 -0.85
CA VAL A 107 1.60 22.22 -1.14
C VAL A 107 1.34 22.38 -2.63
N LEU A 108 2.29 22.02 -3.49
CA LEU A 108 2.12 22.11 -4.94
C LEU A 108 1.01 21.18 -5.46
N LEU A 109 0.96 19.94 -4.98
CA LEU A 109 -0.08 18.97 -5.36
C LEU A 109 -1.48 19.43 -4.92
N LEU A 110 -1.60 19.95 -3.68
CA LEU A 110 -2.87 20.44 -3.14
C LEU A 110 -3.30 21.78 -3.74
N ALA A 111 -2.34 22.63 -4.15
CA ALA A 111 -2.63 23.85 -4.90
C ALA A 111 -3.16 23.54 -6.30
N TRP A 112 -2.64 22.47 -6.94
CA TRP A 112 -3.13 22.01 -8.24
C TRP A 112 -4.53 21.40 -8.16
N GLU A 113 -4.76 20.49 -7.20
CA GLU A 113 -6.07 19.84 -7.02
C GLU A 113 -6.36 19.64 -5.52
N PRO A 114 -7.10 20.56 -4.89
CA PRO A 114 -7.40 20.50 -3.46
C PRO A 114 -8.16 19.25 -3.04
N ARG A 115 -8.96 18.66 -3.96
CA ARG A 115 -9.73 17.44 -3.65
C ARG A 115 -8.85 16.23 -3.38
N MET A 116 -7.57 16.26 -3.77
CA MET A 116 -6.60 15.21 -3.44
C MET A 116 -6.46 14.99 -1.92
N ALA A 117 -6.68 16.02 -1.09
CA ALA A 117 -6.63 15.88 0.37
C ALA A 117 -7.64 14.85 0.92
N TYR A 118 -8.78 14.67 0.25
CA TYR A 118 -9.82 13.72 0.65
C TYR A 118 -9.66 12.33 0.00
N GLN A 119 -8.71 12.19 -0.93
CA GLN A 119 -8.44 10.91 -1.58
C GLN A 119 -7.60 10.03 -0.65
N LEU A 120 -8.13 8.86 -0.33
CA LEU A 120 -7.47 7.90 0.56
C LEU A 120 -6.07 7.50 0.07
N GLY A 121 -5.91 7.33 -1.25
CA GLY A 121 -4.60 7.02 -1.85
C GLY A 121 -3.55 8.11 -1.65
N PHE A 122 -3.96 9.38 -1.64
CA PHE A 122 -3.08 10.51 -1.33
C PHE A 122 -2.71 10.52 0.16
N GLN A 123 -3.68 10.29 1.05
CA GLN A 123 -3.46 10.25 2.49
C GLN A 123 -2.51 9.11 2.89
N LEU A 124 -2.76 7.88 2.42
CA LEU A 124 -1.91 6.72 2.70
C LEU A 124 -0.49 6.90 2.16
N SER A 125 -0.36 7.41 0.92
CA SER A 125 0.94 7.67 0.31
C SER A 125 1.73 8.73 1.06
N SER A 126 1.06 9.82 1.47
CA SER A 126 1.71 10.92 2.18
C SER A 126 2.10 10.50 3.60
N ALA A 127 1.24 9.75 4.28
CA ALA A 127 1.53 9.17 5.58
C ALA A 127 2.74 8.22 5.51
N ALA A 128 2.78 7.31 4.53
CA ALA A 128 3.93 6.42 4.33
C ALA A 128 5.24 7.19 4.13
N VAL A 129 5.27 8.18 3.23
CA VAL A 129 6.48 8.98 2.96
C VAL A 129 6.91 9.77 4.21
N LEU A 130 5.97 10.36 4.95
CA LEU A 130 6.26 11.05 6.20
C LEU A 130 6.82 10.08 7.27
N GLY A 131 6.26 8.88 7.36
CA GLY A 131 6.77 7.78 8.19
C GLY A 131 8.21 7.40 7.84
N LEU A 132 8.51 7.27 6.56
CA LEU A 132 9.86 6.97 6.07
C LEU A 132 10.85 8.08 6.46
N ILE A 133 10.50 9.35 6.22
CA ILE A 133 11.35 10.52 6.54
C ILE A 133 11.60 10.61 8.06
N THR A 134 10.58 10.37 8.87
CA THR A 134 10.69 10.44 10.33
C THR A 134 11.50 9.29 10.91
N ALA A 135 11.30 8.06 10.42
CA ALA A 135 12.01 6.87 10.88
C ALA A 135 13.46 6.79 10.42
N ASN A 136 13.80 7.39 9.27
CA ASN A 136 15.12 7.33 8.66
C ASN A 136 15.70 8.76 8.50
N PRO A 137 16.05 9.44 9.60
CA PRO A 137 16.71 10.73 9.49
C PRO A 137 18.06 10.56 8.75
N PRO A 138 18.49 11.56 7.96
CA PRO A 138 19.82 11.56 7.38
C PRO A 138 20.86 11.36 8.50
N ASP A 139 21.79 10.42 8.33
CA ASP A 139 22.89 10.24 9.28
C ASP A 139 23.79 11.48 9.25
N GLN A 140 23.56 12.43 10.16
CA GLN A 140 24.40 13.62 10.29
C GLN A 140 25.79 13.29 10.86
N THR A 141 25.94 12.12 11.50
CA THR A 141 27.21 11.64 12.07
C THR A 141 28.02 10.76 11.12
N ALA A 142 27.44 10.34 9.99
CA ALA A 142 28.20 9.74 8.92
C ALA A 142 28.62 10.87 7.97
N ASN A 143 29.66 11.61 8.33
CA ASN A 143 30.58 12.03 7.29
C ASN A 143 30.87 10.75 6.49
N PRO A 144 30.54 10.66 5.19
CA PRO A 144 31.17 9.63 4.39
C PRO A 144 32.66 9.96 4.54
N PRO A 145 33.49 9.13 5.19
CA PRO A 145 34.91 9.36 5.08
C PRO A 145 35.21 9.40 3.59
N GLU A 146 35.97 10.40 3.15
CA GLU A 146 36.61 10.38 1.85
C GLU A 146 37.36 9.03 1.79
N GLY A 147 36.75 8.04 1.12
CA GLY A 147 37.04 6.62 1.35
C GLY A 147 36.00 5.90 2.21
N GLY A 148 34.78 5.74 1.69
CA GLY A 148 33.65 5.13 2.41
C GLY A 148 34.00 3.77 3.00
N VAL A 149 33.94 3.64 4.33
CA VAL A 149 34.04 2.36 5.02
C VAL A 149 32.86 1.50 4.57
N LYS A 150 33.13 0.55 3.68
CA LYS A 150 32.12 -0.41 3.23
C LYS A 150 31.58 -1.13 4.47
N PRO A 151 30.26 -1.27 4.63
CA PRO A 151 29.70 -2.00 5.76
C PRO A 151 30.28 -3.42 5.75
N LYS A 152 30.72 -3.91 6.91
CA LYS A 152 31.32 -5.25 7.07
C LYS A 152 30.42 -6.36 6.50
N HIS A 153 29.10 -6.15 6.53
CA HIS A 153 28.10 -7.04 5.92
C HIS A 153 27.05 -6.24 5.12
N PRO A 154 27.29 -5.99 3.81
CA PRO A 154 26.39 -5.17 2.99
C PRO A 154 25.01 -5.81 2.79
N ARG A 155 24.94 -7.14 2.69
CA ARG A 155 23.68 -7.88 2.55
C ARG A 155 22.81 -7.75 3.80
N LEU A 156 23.41 -7.93 4.98
CA LEU A 156 22.71 -7.79 6.26
C LEU A 156 22.20 -6.35 6.43
N LYS A 157 23.01 -5.34 6.07
CA LYS A 157 22.59 -3.94 6.11
C LYS A 157 21.37 -3.70 5.21
N ALA A 158 21.38 -4.19 3.97
CA ALA A 158 20.25 -4.05 3.05
C ALA A 158 18.96 -4.69 3.60
N VAL A 159 19.06 -5.87 4.21
CA VAL A 159 17.94 -6.55 4.85
C VAL A 159 17.40 -5.74 6.04
N VAL A 160 18.26 -5.23 6.91
CA VAL A 160 17.86 -4.37 8.05
C VAL A 160 17.21 -3.08 7.57
N ASP A 161 17.77 -2.42 6.56
CA ASP A 161 17.21 -1.19 5.99
C ASP A 161 15.84 -1.47 5.34
N GLY A 162 15.68 -2.59 4.63
CA GLY A 162 14.39 -3.03 4.08
C GLY A 162 13.33 -3.28 5.15
N MET A 163 13.71 -3.94 6.26
CA MET A 163 12.80 -4.11 7.40
C MET A 163 12.40 -2.77 8.01
N ARG A 164 13.35 -1.84 8.19
CA ARG A 164 13.06 -0.50 8.75
C ARG A 164 12.10 0.29 7.88
N VAL A 165 12.30 0.28 6.56
CA VAL A 165 11.40 0.93 5.60
C VAL A 165 10.00 0.32 5.67
N SER A 166 9.91 -1.01 5.71
CA SER A 166 8.63 -1.74 5.80
C SER A 166 7.88 -1.40 7.10
N PHE A 167 8.56 -1.44 8.26
CA PHE A 167 7.95 -1.06 9.53
C PHE A 167 7.55 0.43 9.57
N ALA A 168 8.36 1.32 9.01
CA ALA A 168 8.05 2.74 8.96
C ALA A 168 6.78 3.02 8.13
N ALA A 169 6.69 2.44 6.94
CA ALA A 169 5.50 2.55 6.09
C ALA A 169 4.28 1.93 6.77
N GLN A 170 4.44 0.75 7.37
CA GLN A 170 3.34 0.05 8.03
C GLN A 170 2.82 0.88 9.21
N TRP A 171 3.65 1.28 10.16
CA TRP A 171 3.19 2.09 11.30
C TRP A 171 2.53 3.40 10.88
N ALA A 172 3.08 4.06 9.86
CA ALA A 172 2.51 5.32 9.40
C ALA A 172 1.14 5.16 8.71
N THR A 173 0.84 3.98 8.15
CA THR A 173 -0.42 3.74 7.42
C THR A 173 -1.44 2.90 8.19
N THR A 174 -1.02 2.08 9.17
CA THR A 174 -1.89 1.13 9.90
C THR A 174 -3.15 1.77 10.45
N GLY A 175 -3.06 2.95 11.10
CA GLY A 175 -4.24 3.60 11.68
C GLY A 175 -5.29 3.96 10.63
N LEU A 176 -4.87 4.52 9.51
CA LEU A 176 -5.76 4.89 8.40
C LEU A 176 -6.30 3.65 7.68
N SER A 177 -5.46 2.65 7.47
CA SER A 177 -5.85 1.37 6.86
C SER A 177 -6.88 0.62 7.71
N LEU A 178 -6.71 0.59 9.03
CA LEU A 178 -7.65 -0.06 9.93
C LEU A 178 -9.00 0.63 9.97
N VAL A 179 -9.04 1.97 10.04
CA VAL A 179 -10.30 2.72 10.05
C VAL A 179 -11.07 2.60 8.74
N THR A 180 -10.37 2.40 7.62
CA THR A 180 -10.98 2.46 6.29
C THR A 180 -11.25 1.10 5.68
N PHE A 181 -10.34 0.15 5.87
CA PHE A 181 -10.41 -1.19 5.27
C PHE A 181 -10.68 -2.29 6.29
N HIS A 182 -10.62 -1.99 7.59
CA HIS A 182 -10.86 -2.97 8.66
C HIS A 182 -9.94 -4.20 8.58
N THR A 183 -8.78 -4.07 7.92
CA THR A 183 -7.82 -5.16 7.69
C THR A 183 -6.40 -4.76 8.07
N VAL A 184 -5.61 -5.76 8.47
CA VAL A 184 -4.15 -5.64 8.66
C VAL A 184 -3.44 -6.76 7.90
N PRO A 185 -2.57 -6.44 6.93
CA PRO A 185 -1.75 -7.44 6.26
C PRO A 185 -0.64 -7.91 7.21
N LEU A 186 -0.65 -9.18 7.62
CA LEU A 186 0.33 -9.71 8.58
C LEU A 186 1.67 -10.01 7.91
N TRP A 187 1.62 -10.38 6.64
CA TRP A 187 2.78 -10.75 5.85
C TRP A 187 3.50 -9.56 5.23
N PHE A 188 3.07 -8.32 5.51
CA PHE A 188 3.65 -7.12 4.92
C PHE A 188 5.19 -7.13 4.95
N LEU A 189 5.81 -7.55 6.05
CA LEU A 189 7.27 -7.54 6.19
C LEU A 189 7.95 -8.56 5.27
N ALA A 190 7.50 -9.82 5.31
CA ALA A 190 8.08 -10.90 4.51
C ALA A 190 7.79 -10.67 3.01
N SER A 191 6.58 -10.26 2.67
CA SER A 191 6.18 -9.90 1.31
C SER A 191 6.99 -8.72 0.77
N ASN A 192 7.17 -7.65 1.54
CA ASN A 192 8.00 -6.52 1.11
C ASN A 192 9.47 -6.94 0.92
N LEU A 193 10.03 -7.80 1.78
CA LEU A 193 11.43 -8.19 1.68
C LEU A 193 11.70 -9.16 0.51
N LEU A 194 10.77 -10.09 0.24
CA LEU A 194 10.95 -11.15 -0.75
C LEU A 194 10.41 -10.77 -2.12
N LEU A 195 9.19 -10.21 -2.17
CA LEU A 195 8.49 -9.99 -3.43
C LEU A 195 8.86 -8.67 -4.08
N VAL A 196 9.03 -7.58 -3.32
CA VAL A 196 9.34 -6.26 -3.93
C VAL A 196 10.60 -6.30 -4.80
N PRO A 197 11.74 -6.91 -4.39
CA PRO A 197 12.91 -7.02 -5.26
C PRO A 197 12.66 -7.83 -6.53
N VAL A 198 11.85 -8.89 -6.45
CA VAL A 198 11.50 -9.72 -7.61
C VAL A 198 10.58 -8.95 -8.55
N LEU A 199 9.57 -8.27 -8.01
CA LEU A 199 8.62 -7.46 -8.76
C LEU A 199 9.32 -6.28 -9.45
N LEU A 200 10.35 -5.68 -8.82
CA LEU A 200 11.18 -4.67 -9.47
C LEU A 200 11.86 -5.17 -10.74
N LEU A 201 12.20 -6.47 -10.82
CA LEU A 201 12.80 -7.03 -12.02
C LEU A 201 11.78 -7.17 -13.16
N ILE A 202 10.48 -7.20 -12.89
CA ILE A 202 9.43 -7.28 -13.91
C ILE A 202 9.26 -5.95 -14.67
N TYR A 203 9.60 -4.82 -14.05
CA TYR A 203 9.37 -3.50 -14.66
C TYR A 203 10.30 -3.15 -15.84
N PRO A 204 11.62 -3.45 -15.80
CA PRO A 204 12.47 -3.38 -16.99
C PRO A 204 11.94 -4.24 -18.15
N TYR A 205 11.35 -5.41 -17.86
CA TYR A 205 10.70 -6.25 -18.87
C TYR A 205 9.47 -5.56 -19.43
N SER A 206 8.67 -4.91 -18.58
CA SER A 206 7.50 -4.12 -19.01
C SER A 206 7.91 -3.00 -19.97
N ALA A 207 9.02 -2.29 -19.68
CA ALA A 207 9.56 -1.25 -20.54
C ALA A 207 10.15 -1.80 -21.86
N LEU A 208 10.73 -2.99 -21.86
CA LEU A 208 11.20 -3.67 -23.09
C LEU A 208 10.03 -4.16 -23.95
N ALA A 209 8.95 -4.67 -23.34
CA ALA A 209 7.74 -5.06 -24.04
C ALA A 209 7.12 -3.88 -24.80
N MET A 210 7.17 -2.68 -24.21
CA MET A 210 6.76 -1.43 -24.86
C MET A 210 7.58 -1.07 -26.10
N LEU A 211 8.84 -1.51 -26.17
CA LEU A 211 9.69 -1.33 -27.34
C LEU A 211 9.43 -2.41 -28.42
N GLY A 212 8.35 -3.18 -28.29
CA GLY A 212 7.95 -4.23 -29.23
C GLY A 212 8.74 -5.53 -29.07
N VAL A 213 9.47 -5.70 -27.96
CA VAL A 213 10.16 -6.96 -27.68
C VAL A 213 9.12 -7.98 -27.22
N GLY A 214 8.99 -9.09 -27.97
CA GLY A 214 8.10 -10.19 -27.61
C GLY A 214 8.54 -10.86 -26.31
N LEU A 215 7.93 -10.47 -25.20
CA LEU A 215 8.21 -10.98 -23.87
C LEU A 215 7.01 -11.79 -23.34
N PRO A 216 7.26 -12.82 -22.52
CA PRO A 216 6.18 -13.62 -21.92
C PRO A 216 5.35 -12.76 -20.96
N ASP A 217 4.03 -12.97 -20.96
CA ASP A 217 3.11 -12.25 -20.09
C ASP A 217 3.45 -12.46 -18.60
N PRO A 218 3.36 -11.42 -17.75
CA PRO A 218 3.76 -11.49 -16.35
C PRO A 218 2.63 -12.05 -15.49
N GLU A 219 1.41 -12.14 -16.04
CA GLU A 219 0.20 -12.56 -15.33
C GLU A 219 0.35 -13.92 -14.64
N PRO A 220 0.87 -14.99 -15.28
CA PRO A 220 1.00 -16.28 -14.62
C PRO A 220 1.96 -16.22 -13.43
N LEU A 221 3.02 -15.41 -13.53
CA LEU A 221 3.94 -15.18 -12.42
C LEU A 221 3.25 -14.41 -11.29
N LEU A 222 2.51 -13.34 -11.61
CA LEU A 222 1.77 -12.56 -10.62
C LEU A 222 0.73 -13.43 -9.90
N VAL A 223 -0.03 -14.25 -10.63
CA VAL A 223 -0.99 -15.21 -10.08
C VAL A 223 -0.28 -16.23 -9.19
N ALA A 224 0.84 -16.81 -9.64
CA ALA A 224 1.62 -17.75 -8.82
C ALA A 224 2.14 -17.11 -7.53
N LEU A 225 2.52 -15.83 -7.58
CA LEU A 225 2.97 -15.07 -6.41
C LEU A 225 1.82 -14.63 -5.50
N THR A 226 0.56 -14.65 -5.95
CA THR A 226 -0.61 -14.30 -5.11
C THR A 226 -1.42 -15.49 -4.66
N THR A 227 -1.29 -16.68 -5.26
CA THR A 227 -2.08 -17.87 -4.89
C THR A 227 -1.99 -18.23 -3.41
N TRP A 228 -0.81 -18.06 -2.81
CA TRP A 228 -0.58 -18.31 -1.39
C TRP A 228 -1.02 -17.15 -0.49
N ALA A 229 -1.24 -15.96 -1.07
CA ALA A 229 -1.79 -14.78 -0.39
C ALA A 229 -3.31 -14.81 -0.23
N ASP A 230 -3.99 -15.70 -0.96
CA ASP A 230 -5.43 -15.94 -0.82
C ASP A 230 -5.77 -16.69 0.48
N ASP A 231 -4.78 -17.20 1.21
CA ASP A 231 -5.00 -17.82 2.51
C ASP A 231 -5.41 -16.76 3.55
N PRO A 232 -6.64 -16.83 4.10
CA PRO A 232 -7.18 -15.84 5.02
C PRO A 232 -6.39 -15.73 6.34
N ARG A 233 -5.51 -16.69 6.65
CA ARG A 233 -4.63 -16.63 7.84
C ARG A 233 -3.61 -15.49 7.76
N TRP A 234 -3.34 -14.96 6.58
CA TRP A 234 -2.34 -13.90 6.37
C TRP A 234 -2.88 -12.48 6.54
N VAL A 235 -4.19 -12.34 6.72
CA VAL A 235 -4.85 -11.07 6.93
C VAL A 235 -5.65 -11.12 8.21
N TRP A 236 -5.40 -10.16 9.10
CA TRP A 236 -6.34 -9.89 10.18
C TRP A 236 -7.43 -8.98 9.66
N GLY A 237 -8.50 -9.60 9.13
CA GLY A 237 -9.74 -8.91 8.75
C GLY A 237 -10.68 -8.65 9.93
N ASP A 238 -11.79 -7.99 9.63
CA ASP A 238 -12.87 -7.68 10.57
C ASP A 238 -12.41 -6.91 11.82
N ARG A 239 -11.45 -5.99 11.66
CA ARG A 239 -10.93 -5.18 12.75
C ARG A 239 -11.67 -3.84 12.81
N PHE A 240 -12.44 -3.64 13.86
CA PHE A 240 -13.25 -2.44 14.08
C PHE A 240 -12.75 -1.70 15.32
N PRO A 241 -11.67 -0.91 15.21
CA PRO A 241 -11.13 -0.22 16.35
C PRO A 241 -12.14 0.81 16.91
N SER A 242 -12.30 0.85 18.22
CA SER A 242 -12.97 1.96 18.90
C SER A 242 -12.18 3.26 18.70
N PRO A 243 -12.78 4.44 18.88
CA PRO A 243 -12.04 5.71 18.81
C PRO A 243 -10.82 5.74 19.73
N GLU A 244 -10.92 5.15 20.92
CA GLU A 244 -9.81 5.00 21.86
C GLU A 244 -8.70 4.10 21.30
N GLN A 245 -9.07 2.95 20.70
CA GLN A 245 -8.10 2.06 20.07
C GLN A 245 -7.41 2.72 18.87
N VAL A 246 -8.11 3.55 18.08
CA VAL A 246 -7.48 4.34 17.00
C VAL A 246 -6.45 5.32 17.57
N VAL A 247 -6.76 5.99 18.68
CA VAL A 247 -5.80 6.88 19.36
C VAL A 247 -4.60 6.08 19.87
N LEU A 248 -4.82 4.95 20.53
CA LEU A 248 -3.75 4.07 21.02
C LEU A 248 -2.87 3.56 19.88
N LEU A 249 -3.46 3.12 18.76
CA LEU A 249 -2.72 2.71 17.57
C LEU A 249 -1.88 3.85 17.01
N THR A 250 -2.44 5.05 16.96
CA THR A 250 -1.72 6.24 16.47
C THR A 250 -0.52 6.55 17.38
N VAL A 251 -0.71 6.52 18.70
CA VAL A 251 0.37 6.71 19.68
C VAL A 251 1.43 5.62 19.56
N GLY A 252 1.01 4.36 19.43
CA GLY A 252 1.89 3.21 19.23
C GLY A 252 2.72 3.33 17.96
N SER A 253 2.08 3.70 16.84
CA SER A 253 2.73 3.96 15.55
C SER A 253 3.76 5.09 15.64
N VAL A 254 3.41 6.22 16.26
CA VAL A 254 4.35 7.33 16.48
C VAL A 254 5.52 6.88 17.36
N GLY A 255 5.25 6.14 18.44
CA GLY A 255 6.28 5.54 19.28
C GLY A 255 7.21 4.60 18.52
N GLY A 256 6.66 3.77 17.62
CA GLY A 256 7.41 2.88 16.73
C GLY A 256 8.31 3.65 15.74
N LEU A 257 7.78 4.70 15.11
CA LEU A 257 8.55 5.58 14.22
C LEU A 257 9.70 6.29 14.96
N LEU A 258 9.45 6.79 16.17
CA LEU A 258 10.48 7.41 17.02
C LEU A 258 11.52 6.37 17.50
N ALA A 259 11.10 5.13 17.75
CA ALA A 259 12.01 4.04 18.09
C ALA A 259 12.94 3.65 16.92
N LEU A 260 12.39 3.59 15.71
CA LEU A 260 13.18 3.40 14.48
C LEU A 260 14.18 4.55 14.28
N ARG A 261 13.71 5.80 14.44
CA ARG A 261 14.53 7.01 14.37
C ARG A 261 15.70 6.97 15.36
N ALA A 262 15.45 6.55 16.59
CA ALA A 262 16.45 6.43 17.64
C ALA A 262 17.41 5.24 17.44
N ARG A 263 17.16 4.37 16.45
CA ARG A 263 17.93 3.15 16.17
C ARG A 263 18.04 2.20 17.37
N ARG A 264 17.02 2.15 18.23
CA ARG A 264 16.99 1.30 19.43
C ARG A 264 16.06 0.09 19.23
N PRO A 265 16.58 -1.13 18.93
CA PRO A 265 15.76 -2.27 18.53
C PRO A 265 14.79 -2.74 19.63
N TRP A 266 15.16 -2.62 20.91
CA TRP A 266 14.24 -2.97 22.00
C TRP A 266 13.00 -2.06 22.05
N ARG A 267 13.14 -0.76 21.74
CA ARG A 267 12.01 0.16 21.68
C ARG A 267 11.08 -0.17 20.51
N VAL A 268 11.67 -0.60 19.39
CA VAL A 268 10.94 -1.08 18.22
C VAL A 268 10.13 -2.33 18.59
N ALA A 269 10.74 -3.28 19.32
CA ALA A 269 10.04 -4.47 19.80
C ALA A 269 8.89 -4.13 20.75
N VAL A 270 9.09 -3.22 21.71
CA VAL A 270 8.02 -2.76 22.62
C VAL A 270 6.87 -2.12 21.85
N ALA A 271 7.16 -1.21 20.92
CA ALA A 271 6.15 -0.58 20.08
C ALA A 271 5.39 -1.59 19.21
N LEU A 272 6.08 -2.61 18.70
CA LEU A 272 5.49 -3.68 17.91
C LEU A 272 4.54 -4.53 18.75
N VAL A 273 4.98 -4.99 19.93
CA VAL A 273 4.14 -5.76 20.87
C VAL A 273 2.90 -4.96 21.26
N PHE A 274 3.06 -3.68 21.57
CA PHE A 274 1.94 -2.79 21.89
C PHE A 274 0.98 -2.64 20.70
N THR A 275 1.49 -2.42 19.49
CA THR A 275 0.66 -2.31 18.27
C THR A 275 -0.13 -3.60 18.05
N VAL A 276 0.53 -4.75 18.13
CA VAL A 276 -0.10 -6.07 17.95
C VAL A 276 -1.17 -6.32 19.00
N TRP A 277 -0.92 -5.96 20.26
CA TRP A 277 -1.90 -6.08 21.34
C TRP A 277 -3.14 -5.22 21.07
N VAL A 278 -2.97 -3.94 20.74
CA VAL A 278 -4.12 -3.04 20.45
C VAL A 278 -4.91 -3.51 19.23
N VAL A 279 -4.24 -3.99 18.17
CA VAL A 279 -4.93 -4.58 17.00
C VAL A 279 -5.69 -5.86 17.39
N GLY A 280 -5.10 -6.69 18.26
CA GLY A 280 -5.73 -7.89 18.80
C GLY A 280 -7.05 -7.57 19.51
N GLU A 281 -7.05 -6.53 20.34
CA GLU A 281 -8.23 -6.02 21.06
C GLU A 281 -9.22 -5.27 20.15
N SER A 282 -8.78 -4.76 19.00
CA SER A 282 -9.64 -4.13 17.98
C SER A 282 -10.48 -5.16 17.20
N GLY A 283 -10.69 -6.34 17.77
CA GLY A 283 -11.25 -7.55 17.15
C GLY A 283 -12.69 -7.41 16.66
N PRO A 284 -13.20 -8.47 16.00
CA PRO A 284 -14.51 -8.44 15.35
C PRO A 284 -15.57 -8.07 16.37
N ARG A 285 -16.27 -6.95 16.12
CA ARG A 285 -17.46 -6.63 16.91
C ARG A 285 -18.45 -7.78 16.78
N SER A 286 -19.13 -8.07 17.89
CA SER A 286 -20.19 -9.07 17.92
C SER A 286 -21.16 -8.85 16.76
N LEU A 287 -21.60 -9.96 16.17
CA LEU A 287 -22.66 -9.97 15.17
C LEU A 287 -23.83 -9.15 15.70
N ARG A 288 -24.11 -8.00 15.07
CA ARG A 288 -25.16 -7.09 15.53
C ARG A 288 -26.54 -7.61 15.13
N GLU A 289 -26.63 -8.10 13.90
CA GLU A 289 -27.86 -8.61 13.32
C GLU A 289 -27.51 -9.69 12.29
N GLN A 290 -28.22 -10.82 12.33
CA GLN A 290 -28.16 -11.84 11.29
C GLN A 290 -29.54 -12.08 10.72
N ARG A 291 -29.66 -12.04 9.40
CA ARG A 291 -30.91 -12.19 8.69
C ARG A 291 -30.79 -13.20 7.57
N TRP A 292 -31.68 -14.18 7.57
CA TRP A 292 -31.80 -15.14 6.48
C TRP A 292 -32.79 -14.63 5.43
N ILE A 293 -32.43 -14.77 4.16
CA ILE A 293 -33.19 -14.31 3.01
C ILE A 293 -33.28 -15.46 2.02
N SER A 294 -34.51 -15.80 1.65
CA SER A 294 -34.80 -16.81 0.62
C SER A 294 -35.58 -16.18 -0.52
N VAL A 295 -35.10 -16.34 -1.75
CA VAL A 295 -35.79 -15.88 -2.97
C VAL A 295 -35.74 -17.01 -4.00
N GLY A 296 -36.91 -17.56 -4.34
CA GLY A 296 -37.01 -18.74 -5.20
C GLY A 296 -36.22 -19.92 -4.62
N ARG A 297 -35.25 -20.45 -5.39
CA ARG A 297 -34.31 -21.51 -4.95
C ARG A 297 -33.02 -20.98 -4.31
N GLY A 298 -32.88 -19.65 -4.17
CA GLY A 298 -31.71 -19.02 -3.57
C GLY A 298 -31.86 -18.82 -2.06
N LEU A 299 -30.77 -19.01 -1.32
CA LEU A 299 -30.67 -18.72 0.12
C LEU A 299 -29.45 -17.82 0.35
N ALA A 300 -29.60 -16.82 1.22
CA ALA A 300 -28.49 -16.06 1.76
C ALA A 300 -28.68 -15.73 3.24
N CYS A 301 -27.55 -15.63 3.94
CA CYS A 301 -27.40 -15.14 5.28
C CYS A 301 -26.70 -13.78 5.23
N VAL A 302 -27.35 -12.74 5.74
CA VAL A 302 -26.80 -11.40 5.86
C VAL A 302 -26.41 -11.18 7.31
N GLN A 303 -25.11 -11.02 7.57
CA GLN A 303 -24.53 -10.74 8.88
C GLN A 303 -24.03 -9.30 8.90
N VAL A 304 -24.63 -8.46 9.75
CA VAL A 304 -24.21 -7.06 9.93
C VAL A 304 -23.26 -6.96 11.12
N ARG A 305 -22.07 -6.41 10.88
CA ARG A 305 -20.99 -6.21 11.85
C ARG A 305 -20.53 -4.74 11.74
N ALA A 306 -20.86 -3.93 12.74
CA ALA A 306 -20.57 -2.49 12.73
C ALA A 306 -21.08 -1.79 11.45
N ASP A 307 -20.17 -1.30 10.59
CA ASP A 307 -20.42 -0.69 9.29
C ASP A 307 -20.17 -1.63 8.10
N THR A 308 -19.92 -2.92 8.34
CA THR A 308 -19.73 -3.95 7.31
C THR A 308 -20.87 -4.97 7.35
N ALA A 309 -21.32 -5.44 6.18
CA ALA A 309 -22.25 -6.56 6.06
C ALA A 309 -21.65 -7.70 5.24
N HIS A 310 -21.57 -8.90 5.83
CA HIS A 310 -21.16 -10.11 5.14
C HIS A 310 -22.39 -10.85 4.66
N ILE A 311 -22.39 -11.19 3.39
CA ILE A 311 -23.49 -11.86 2.72
C ILE A 311 -23.00 -13.23 2.27
N PHE A 312 -23.44 -14.28 2.95
CA PHE A 312 -23.16 -15.66 2.56
C PHE A 312 -24.35 -16.19 1.79
N GLY A 313 -24.22 -16.42 0.49
CA GLY A 313 -25.35 -16.75 -0.37
C GLY A 313 -25.02 -17.71 -1.48
N THR A 314 -26.05 -18.32 -2.09
CA THR A 314 -25.84 -19.13 -3.29
C THR A 314 -25.41 -18.26 -4.46
N LYS A 315 -24.66 -18.84 -5.41
CA LYS A 315 -24.16 -18.16 -6.62
C LYS A 315 -25.28 -17.41 -7.36
N TYR A 316 -26.45 -18.04 -7.47
CA TYR A 316 -27.63 -17.45 -8.09
C TYR A 316 -28.09 -16.16 -7.39
N LEU A 317 -28.15 -16.18 -6.05
CA LEU A 317 -28.67 -15.05 -5.30
C LEU A 317 -27.65 -13.91 -5.17
N ILE A 318 -26.37 -14.23 -4.98
CA ILE A 318 -25.30 -13.22 -4.90
C ILE A 318 -25.15 -12.43 -6.21
N ASN A 319 -25.22 -13.12 -7.35
CA ASN A 319 -25.08 -12.46 -8.66
C ASN A 319 -26.35 -11.71 -9.10
N ASN A 320 -27.46 -11.83 -8.36
CA ASN A 320 -28.71 -11.16 -8.69
C ASN A 320 -28.78 -9.77 -8.03
N GLU A 321 -28.17 -8.78 -8.69
CA GLU A 321 -28.08 -7.39 -8.19
C GLU A 321 -29.44 -6.75 -7.90
N PHE A 322 -30.48 -7.11 -8.65
CA PHE A 322 -31.82 -6.57 -8.48
C PHE A 322 -32.37 -6.83 -7.07
N VAL A 323 -32.14 -8.03 -6.54
CA VAL A 323 -32.59 -8.42 -5.18
C VAL A 323 -31.86 -7.59 -4.12
N TRP A 324 -30.55 -7.39 -4.26
CA TRP A 324 -29.74 -6.64 -3.30
C TRP A 324 -30.06 -5.14 -3.33
N ASN A 325 -30.19 -4.57 -4.53
CA ASN A 325 -30.37 -3.13 -4.72
C ASN A 325 -31.78 -2.66 -4.35
N GLN A 326 -32.83 -3.43 -4.65
CA GLN A 326 -34.20 -3.02 -4.32
C GLN A 326 -34.60 -3.34 -2.88
N LYS A 327 -34.28 -4.54 -2.36
CA LYS A 327 -34.82 -4.98 -1.06
C LYS A 327 -33.94 -4.65 0.13
N LEU A 328 -32.61 -4.58 -0.06
CA LEU A 328 -31.67 -4.53 1.07
C LEU A 328 -30.87 -3.24 1.13
N ASN A 329 -30.85 -2.42 0.09
CA ASN A 329 -30.14 -1.14 0.12
C ASN A 329 -30.68 -0.21 1.23
N GLN A 330 -32.00 -0.11 1.40
CA GLN A 330 -32.59 0.65 2.52
C GLN A 330 -32.25 0.01 3.89
N TYR A 331 -32.24 -1.32 3.97
CA TYR A 331 -31.82 -2.04 5.16
C TYR A 331 -30.38 -1.70 5.54
N PHE A 332 -29.42 -1.81 4.61
CA PHE A 332 -28.02 -1.47 4.85
C PHE A 332 -27.82 0.01 5.24
N LYS A 333 -28.47 0.94 4.53
CA LYS A 333 -28.41 2.38 4.84
C LYS A 333 -28.88 2.70 6.26
N SER A 334 -30.02 2.12 6.67
CA SER A 334 -30.56 2.36 8.02
C SER A 334 -29.69 1.77 9.15
N ARG A 335 -28.84 0.79 8.87
CA ARG A 335 -27.89 0.22 9.84
C ARG A 335 -26.52 0.88 9.78
N GLY A 336 -26.32 1.85 8.88
CA GLY A 336 -25.05 2.54 8.68
C GLY A 336 -23.99 1.66 8.00
N VAL A 337 -24.40 0.61 7.29
CA VAL A 337 -23.48 -0.26 6.56
C VAL A 337 -22.91 0.50 5.36
N ARG A 338 -21.58 0.56 5.29
CA ARG A 338 -20.79 1.19 4.24
C ARG A 338 -20.07 0.16 3.35
N HIS A 339 -19.72 -0.98 3.93
CA HIS A 339 -18.97 -2.05 3.25
C HIS A 339 -19.82 -3.32 3.15
N ILE A 340 -19.83 -3.96 1.98
CA ILE A 340 -20.60 -5.19 1.75
C ILE A 340 -19.67 -6.24 1.15
N GLU A 341 -19.46 -7.33 1.87
CA GLU A 341 -18.70 -8.48 1.40
C GLU A 341 -19.65 -9.60 1.00
N ARG A 342 -19.41 -10.20 -0.17
CA ARG A 342 -20.26 -11.26 -0.72
C ARG A 342 -19.46 -12.53 -0.85
N HIS A 343 -19.92 -13.61 -0.21
CA HIS A 343 -19.26 -14.90 -0.22
C HIS A 343 -20.20 -15.96 -0.76
N VAL A 344 -19.81 -16.58 -1.87
CA VAL A 344 -20.58 -17.67 -2.46
C VAL A 344 -20.38 -18.93 -1.64
N ARG A 345 -21.49 -19.50 -1.14
CA ARG A 345 -21.50 -20.80 -0.46
C ARG A 345 -22.49 -21.77 -1.12
N PRO A 346 -22.21 -23.09 -1.09
CA PRO A 346 -23.17 -24.10 -1.50
C PRO A 346 -24.48 -24.02 -0.70
N TYR A 347 -25.60 -24.32 -1.35
CA TYR A 347 -26.93 -24.25 -0.72
C TYR A 347 -27.03 -25.15 0.52
N GLU A 348 -26.49 -26.37 0.45
CA GLU A 348 -26.52 -27.33 1.56
C GLU A 348 -25.79 -26.81 2.80
N GLN A 349 -24.66 -26.13 2.62
CA GLN A 349 -23.90 -25.55 3.72
C GLN A 349 -24.71 -24.44 4.41
N LEU A 350 -25.30 -23.53 3.63
CA LEU A 350 -26.15 -22.47 4.14
C LEU A 350 -27.41 -23.00 4.83
N GLN A 351 -27.98 -24.09 4.31
CA GLN A 351 -29.15 -24.72 4.92
C GLN A 351 -28.80 -25.35 6.27
N ARG A 352 -27.66 -26.04 6.38
CA ARG A 352 -27.16 -26.57 7.67
C ARG A 352 -26.94 -25.43 8.67
N GLU A 353 -26.26 -24.36 8.26
CA GLU A 353 -26.02 -23.17 9.09
C GLU A 353 -27.30 -22.45 9.53
N ARG A 354 -28.37 -22.52 8.73
CA ARG A 354 -29.69 -21.96 9.08
C ARG A 354 -30.43 -22.79 10.12
N THR A 355 -30.22 -24.10 10.12
CA THR A 355 -30.92 -25.05 11.01
C THR A 355 -30.14 -25.38 12.28
N SER A 356 -28.84 -25.08 12.31
CA SER A 356 -28.02 -25.20 13.52
C SER A 356 -28.33 -24.04 14.48
N PRO A 357 -28.67 -24.32 15.75
CA PRO A 357 -29.04 -23.30 16.73
C PRO A 357 -27.90 -22.38 17.16
#